data_AF-A0A3D8YA43-F1
#
_entry.id   AF-A0A3D8YA43-F1
#
_cell.length_a   1.000
_cell.length_b   1.000
_cell.length_c   1.000
_cell.angle_alpha   90.00
_cell.angle_beta   90.00
_cell.angle_gamma   90.00
#
_symmetry.space_group_name_H-M   'P 1'
#
loop_
_entity.id
_entity.type
_entity.pdbx_description
1 polymer ?
#
loop_
_entity_poly.entity_id
_entity_poly.type
_entity_poly.pdbx_seq_one_letter_code
_entity_poly.pdbx_strand_id
1 'polypeptide(L)'
;MKYIYYILLVLFLAGSCKDKAPKLSVVEACGVEDPIHNLDWLKNKIDTARANKTEQFLKVTLINVDGKQIINYQLEYMACLGCYAYNCDGTSFNVFNLPEAERNAFHQNLSAKNGTRVVLWPAK
;
A
#
# COMPACT_ATOMS: atom_id res chain seq x y z
N MET A 1 21.20 42.80 29.38
CA MET A 1 20.34 41.62 29.13
C MET A 1 19.34 41.87 27.99
N LYS A 2 19.80 42.31 26.81
CA LYS A 2 18.92 42.65 25.65
C LYS A 2 19.26 41.85 24.39
N TYR A 3 20.39 41.14 24.40
CA TYR A 3 20.91 40.37 23.26
C TYR A 3 20.46 38.89 23.27
N ILE A 4 19.95 38.39 24.39
CA ILE A 4 19.46 37.00 24.52
C ILE A 4 18.22 36.77 23.64
N TYR A 5 17.37 37.80 23.49
CA TYR A 5 16.16 37.71 22.66
C TYR A 5 16.47 37.56 21.16
N TYR A 6 17.58 38.16 20.70
CA TYR A 6 17.99 38.08 19.30
C TYR A 6 18.56 36.69 18.95
N ILE A 7 19.22 36.02 19.90
CA ILE A 7 19.78 34.67 19.70
C ILE A 7 18.67 33.62 19.61
N LEU A 8 17.59 33.78 20.38
CA LEU A 8 16.44 32.86 20.37
C LEU A 8 15.61 32.96 19.09
N LEU A 9 15.54 34.13 18.45
CA LEU A 9 14.80 34.33 17.20
C LEU A 9 15.49 33.68 15.99
N VAL A 10 16.83 33.65 15.97
CA VAL A 10 17.62 33.06 14.87
C VAL A 10 17.55 31.53 14.88
N LEU A 11 17.41 30.90 16.04
CA LEU A 11 17.30 29.45 16.17
C LEU A 11 15.96 28.88 15.66
N PHE A 12 14.88 29.68 15.65
CA PHE A 12 13.57 29.24 15.17
C PHE A 12 13.46 29.17 13.64
N LEU A 13 14.33 29.85 12.88
CA LEU A 13 14.25 29.89 11.41
C LEU A 13 15.06 28.78 10.71
N ALA A 14 15.90 28.04 11.43
CA ALA A 14 16.73 26.97 10.86
C ALA A 14 16.00 25.61 10.73
N GLY A 15 14.74 25.52 11.15
CA GLY A 15 13.97 24.27 11.20
C GLY A 15 13.19 23.90 9.92
N SER A 16 13.39 24.57 8.78
CA SER A 16 12.73 24.18 7.53
C SER A 16 13.50 23.03 6.86
N CYS A 17 13.40 21.83 7.42
CA CYS A 17 13.60 20.61 6.65
C CYS A 17 12.50 20.56 5.60
N LYS A 18 12.80 21.07 4.40
CA LYS A 18 12.03 20.76 3.20
C LYS A 18 12.26 19.28 2.94
N ASP A 19 11.41 18.44 3.52
CA ASP A 19 11.38 17.02 3.23
C ASP A 19 11.29 16.91 1.71
N LYS A 20 12.36 16.38 1.11
CA LYS A 20 12.35 16.04 -0.31
C LYS A 20 11.24 15.02 -0.43
N ALA A 21 10.16 15.39 -1.12
CA ALA A 21 9.08 14.45 -1.44
C ALA A 21 9.75 13.14 -1.89
N PRO A 22 9.46 12.00 -1.23
CA PRO A 22 10.08 10.75 -1.59
C PRO A 22 9.84 10.56 -3.08
N LYS A 23 10.92 10.40 -3.85
CA LYS A 23 10.81 10.04 -5.26
C LYS A 23 9.89 8.83 -5.32
N LEU A 24 8.75 8.93 -6.02
CA LEU A 24 7.87 7.80 -6.28
C LEU A 24 8.76 6.68 -6.84
N SER A 25 9.11 5.70 -6.01
CA SER A 25 9.73 4.49 -6.51
C SER A 25 8.65 3.86 -7.36
N VAL A 26 8.85 3.81 -8.68
CA VAL A 26 7.94 3.11 -9.59
C VAL A 26 7.85 1.68 -9.07
N VAL A 27 6.68 1.32 -8.55
CA VAL A 27 6.46 -0.02 -8.02
C VAL A 27 6.12 -0.91 -9.21
N GLU A 28 6.94 -1.94 -9.42
CA GLU A 28 6.64 -3.00 -10.38
C GLU A 28 5.88 -4.12 -9.67
N ALA A 29 4.79 -4.58 -10.26
CA ALA A 29 4.06 -5.76 -9.82
C ALA A 29 3.45 -6.45 -11.04
N CYS A 30 3.36 -7.78 -11.00
CA CYS A 30 2.73 -8.56 -12.06
C CYS A 30 3.36 -8.34 -13.45
N GLY A 31 4.67 -8.05 -13.49
CA GLY A 31 5.41 -7.76 -14.71
C GLY A 31 5.07 -6.41 -15.36
N VAL A 32 4.36 -5.52 -14.66
CA VAL A 32 4.05 -4.17 -15.13
C VAL A 32 4.53 -3.13 -14.13
N GLU A 33 5.06 -2.02 -14.65
CA GLU A 33 5.28 -0.81 -13.87
C GLU A 33 3.93 -0.17 -13.55
N ASP A 34 3.81 0.48 -12.39
CA ASP A 34 2.58 1.19 -11.98
C ASP A 34 1.30 0.34 -12.17
N PRO A 35 1.19 -0.78 -11.43
CA PRO A 35 0.10 -1.75 -11.61
C PRO A 35 -1.29 -1.15 -11.39
N ILE A 36 -1.40 -0.04 -10.66
CA ILE A 36 -2.66 0.66 -10.42
C ILE A 36 -3.24 1.22 -11.72
N HIS A 37 -2.39 1.71 -12.63
CA HIS A 37 -2.80 2.31 -13.89
C HIS A 37 -2.67 1.32 -15.07
N ASN A 38 -1.76 0.34 -14.99
CA ASN A 38 -1.42 -0.55 -16.08
C ASN A 38 -2.03 -1.98 -15.97
N LEU A 39 -2.64 -2.35 -14.83
CA LEU A 39 -3.50 -3.54 -14.76
C LEU A 39 -4.96 -3.13 -14.89
N ASP A 40 -5.56 -3.37 -16.06
CA ASP A 40 -6.96 -2.95 -16.37
C ASP A 40 -7.96 -3.39 -15.31
N TRP A 41 -7.87 -4.65 -14.86
CA TRP A 41 -8.79 -5.18 -13.86
C TRP A 41 -8.67 -4.48 -12.50
N LEU A 42 -7.45 -4.07 -12.12
CA LEU A 42 -7.18 -3.41 -10.85
C LEU A 42 -7.61 -1.95 -10.93
N LYS A 43 -7.26 -1.28 -12.03
CA LYS A 43 -7.72 0.07 -12.37
C LYS A 43 -9.25 0.15 -12.28
N ASN A 44 -9.96 -0.79 -12.91
CA ASN A 44 -11.42 -0.83 -12.89
C ASN A 44 -12.01 -0.99 -11.48
N LYS A 45 -11.38 -1.79 -10.60
CA LYS A 45 -11.81 -1.92 -9.20
C LYS A 45 -11.62 -0.62 -8.42
N ILE A 46 -10.50 0.07 -8.63
CA ILE A 46 -10.21 1.36 -7.98
C ILE A 46 -11.15 2.44 -8.48
N ASP A 47 -11.40 2.50 -9.79
CA ASP A 47 -12.37 3.44 -10.37
C ASP A 47 -13.79 3.16 -9.85
N THR A 48 -14.14 1.90 -9.63
CA THR A 48 -15.41 1.53 -8.96
C THR A 48 -15.44 2.04 -7.51
N ALA A 49 -14.36 1.91 -6.74
CA ALA A 49 -14.27 2.45 -5.39
C ALA A 49 -14.42 3.98 -5.38
N ARG A 50 -13.79 4.68 -6.32
CA ARG A 50 -13.93 6.14 -6.52
C ARG A 50 -15.37 6.54 -6.86
N ALA A 51 -16.00 5.83 -7.80
CA ALA A 51 -17.39 6.08 -8.17
C ALA A 51 -18.34 5.89 -6.97
N ASN A 52 -18.02 4.93 -6.10
CA ASN A 52 -18.76 4.65 -4.88
C ASN A 52 -18.37 5.52 -3.67
N LYS A 53 -17.37 6.42 -3.81
CA LYS A 53 -16.84 7.26 -2.72
C LYS A 53 -16.32 6.44 -1.53
N THR A 54 -15.67 5.31 -1.83
CA THR A 54 -15.07 4.41 -0.84
C THR A 54 -13.56 4.28 -1.00
N GLU A 55 -12.94 4.99 -1.93
CA GLU A 55 -11.51 4.95 -2.23
C GLU A 55 -10.64 5.39 -1.04
N GLN A 56 -11.15 6.25 -0.17
CA GLN A 56 -10.47 6.67 1.06
C GLN A 56 -10.35 5.55 2.09
N PHE A 57 -11.18 4.50 1.98
CA PHE A 57 -11.11 3.29 2.79
C PHE A 57 -10.45 2.14 2.04
N LEU A 58 -10.08 2.34 0.79
CA LEU A 58 -9.45 1.31 -0.02
C LEU A 58 -7.96 1.24 0.30
N LYS A 59 -7.48 0.03 0.48
CA LYS A 59 -6.08 -0.32 0.57
C LYS A 59 -5.78 -1.45 -0.40
N VAL A 60 -4.81 -1.25 -1.28
CA VAL A 60 -4.32 -2.28 -2.19
C VAL A 60 -2.88 -2.59 -1.81
N THR A 61 -2.60 -3.87 -1.57
CA THR A 61 -1.27 -4.34 -1.16
C THR A 61 -0.84 -5.51 -2.01
N LEU A 62 0.41 -5.46 -2.48
CA LEU A 62 1.11 -6.58 -3.08
C LEU A 62 1.83 -7.38 -1.99
N ILE A 63 1.70 -8.70 -2.04
CA ILE A 63 2.47 -9.64 -1.22
C ILE A 63 2.98 -10.78 -2.09
N ASN A 64 4.08 -11.41 -1.65
CA ASN A 64 4.62 -12.61 -2.28
C ASN A 64 4.24 -13.83 -1.44
N VAL A 65 3.69 -14.85 -2.09
CA VAL A 65 3.27 -16.12 -1.49
C VAL A 65 3.80 -17.23 -2.38
N ASP A 66 4.74 -18.04 -1.89
CA ASP A 66 5.35 -19.13 -2.66
C ASP A 66 5.85 -18.68 -4.05
N GLY A 67 6.58 -17.56 -4.09
CA GLY A 67 7.09 -16.97 -5.33
C GLY A 67 6.04 -16.33 -6.25
N LYS A 68 4.75 -16.37 -5.88
CA LYS A 68 3.66 -15.74 -6.63
C LYS A 68 3.31 -14.38 -6.04
N GLN A 69 3.13 -13.42 -6.91
CA GLN A 69 2.62 -12.09 -6.58
C GLN A 69 1.11 -12.14 -6.45
N ILE A 70 0.62 -11.79 -5.26
CA ILE A 70 -0.80 -11.74 -4.93
C ILE A 70 -1.17 -10.32 -4.53
N ILE A 71 -2.25 -9.82 -5.11
CA ILE A 71 -2.79 -8.49 -4.82
C ILE A 71 -3.97 -8.65 -3.88
N ASN A 72 -3.83 -8.13 -2.65
CA ASN A 72 -4.93 -8.00 -1.72
C ASN A 72 -5.61 -6.63 -1.90
N TYR A 73 -6.92 -6.67 -2.12
CA TYR A 73 -7.81 -5.52 -2.23
C TYR A 73 -8.66 -5.46 -0.97
N GLN A 74 -8.49 -4.42 -0.16
CA GLN A 74 -9.18 -4.33 1.12
C GLN A 74 -9.91 -3.01 1.25
N LEU A 75 -11.22 -3.09 1.51
CA LEU A 75 -11.98 -1.97 2.05
C LEU A 75 -11.92 -2.06 3.57
N GLU A 76 -11.23 -1.13 4.22
CA GLU A 76 -10.89 -1.20 5.66
C GLU A 76 -12.13 -1.33 6.56
N TYR A 77 -13.26 -0.72 6.16
CA TYR A 77 -14.52 -0.82 6.89
C TYR A 77 -15.14 -2.23 6.90
N MET A 78 -14.72 -3.13 6.02
CA MET A 78 -15.22 -4.51 5.99
C MET A 78 -14.51 -5.44 6.99
N ALA A 79 -13.50 -4.94 7.71
CA ALA A 79 -12.72 -5.69 8.71
C ALA A 79 -12.21 -7.07 8.23
N CYS A 80 -11.95 -7.23 6.93
CA CYS A 80 -11.63 -8.50 6.28
C CYS A 80 -10.26 -8.42 5.58
N LEU A 81 -9.20 -8.63 6.34
CA LEU A 81 -7.83 -8.61 5.81
C LEU A 81 -7.53 -9.92 5.06
N GLY A 82 -7.28 -9.84 3.75
CA GLY A 82 -6.96 -11.01 2.94
C GLY A 82 -8.14 -11.71 2.28
N CYS A 83 -9.37 -11.22 2.47
CA CYS A 83 -10.57 -11.86 1.97
C CYS A 83 -10.78 -11.68 0.47
N TYR A 84 -10.26 -10.59 -0.09
CA TYR A 84 -10.29 -10.34 -1.53
C TYR A 84 -8.85 -10.26 -2.03
N ALA A 85 -8.30 -11.43 -2.33
CA ALA A 85 -7.00 -11.59 -2.95
C ALA A 85 -7.17 -11.97 -4.41
N TYR A 86 -6.24 -11.52 -5.25
CA TYR A 86 -6.27 -11.74 -6.69
C TYR A 86 -4.89 -12.14 -7.18
N ASN A 87 -4.86 -13.06 -8.15
CA ASN A 87 -3.68 -13.32 -8.95
C ASN A 87 -3.43 -12.12 -9.89
N CYS A 88 -2.25 -12.08 -10.50
CA CYS A 88 -1.86 -11.00 -11.42
C CYS A 88 -2.78 -10.84 -12.64
N ASP A 89 -3.44 -11.92 -13.07
CA ASP A 89 -4.42 -11.90 -14.15
C ASP A 89 -5.82 -11.40 -13.72
N GLY A 90 -6.00 -11.06 -12.44
CA GLY A 90 -7.26 -10.59 -11.88
C GLY A 90 -8.24 -11.70 -11.46
N THR A 91 -7.87 -12.97 -11.59
CA THR A 91 -8.65 -14.08 -11.04
C THR A 91 -8.59 -14.10 -9.53
N SER A 92 -9.69 -14.49 -8.87
CA SER A 92 -9.74 -14.57 -7.41
C SER A 92 -8.76 -15.62 -6.87
N PHE A 93 -7.93 -15.21 -5.93
CA PHE A 93 -7.06 -16.09 -5.16
C PHE A 93 -7.75 -16.46 -3.84
N ASN A 94 -8.09 -17.74 -3.68
CA ASN A 94 -8.72 -18.22 -2.46
C ASN A 94 -7.67 -18.64 -1.44
N VAL A 95 -7.45 -17.81 -0.42
CA VAL A 95 -6.49 -18.05 0.66
C VAL A 95 -6.80 -19.32 1.47
N PHE A 96 -8.07 -19.73 1.51
CA PHE A 96 -8.51 -20.90 2.29
C PHE A 96 -8.11 -22.22 1.63
N ASN A 97 -7.71 -22.18 0.35
CA ASN A 97 -7.18 -23.36 -0.35
C ASN A 97 -5.70 -23.62 -0.01
N LEU A 98 -5.03 -22.69 0.68
CA LEU A 98 -3.63 -22.87 1.09
C LEU A 98 -3.52 -23.80 2.30
N PRO A 99 -2.42 -24.56 2.41
CA PRO A 99 -2.03 -25.21 3.65
C PRO A 99 -2.00 -24.22 4.82
N GLU A 100 -2.25 -24.71 6.04
CA GLU A 100 -2.35 -23.83 7.22
C GLU A 100 -1.12 -22.96 7.44
N ALA A 101 0.08 -23.51 7.28
CA ALA A 101 1.33 -22.76 7.42
C ALA A 101 1.42 -21.60 6.41
N GLU A 102 1.06 -21.83 5.16
CA GLU A 102 1.08 -20.82 4.09
C GLU A 102 0.00 -19.77 4.29
N ARG A 103 -1.21 -20.17 4.71
CA ARG A 103 -2.29 -19.26 5.07
C ARG A 103 -1.89 -18.36 6.24
N ASN A 104 -1.24 -18.92 7.26
CA ASN A 104 -0.74 -18.13 8.39
C ASN A 104 0.35 -17.14 7.94
N ALA A 105 1.28 -17.59 7.09
CA ALA A 105 2.29 -16.71 6.50
C ALA A 105 1.66 -15.59 5.65
N PHE A 106 0.61 -15.89 4.90
CA PHE A 106 -0.14 -14.89 4.12
C PHE A 106 -0.70 -13.78 5.04
N HIS A 107 -1.41 -14.16 6.11
CA HIS A 107 -1.98 -13.18 7.04
C HIS A 107 -0.90 -12.38 7.79
N GLN A 108 0.21 -13.02 8.14
CA GLN A 108 1.36 -12.36 8.74
C GLN A 108 1.96 -11.34 7.78
N ASN A 109 2.20 -11.70 6.51
CA ASN A 109 2.74 -10.81 5.49
C ASN A 109 1.81 -9.62 5.20
N LEU A 110 0.49 -9.84 5.17
CA LEU A 110 -0.48 -8.74 5.03
C LEU A 110 -0.48 -7.78 6.23
N SER A 111 -0.29 -8.30 7.43
CA SER A 111 -0.31 -7.51 8.67
C SER A 111 1.04 -6.85 8.98
N ALA A 112 2.11 -7.39 8.42
CA ALA A 112 3.47 -6.97 8.68
C ALA A 112 3.72 -5.50 8.34
N LYS A 113 4.53 -4.84 9.17
CA LYS A 113 5.00 -3.47 8.94
C LYS A 113 6.39 -3.41 8.28
N ASN A 114 7.07 -4.54 8.17
CA ASN A 114 8.35 -4.68 7.46
C ASN A 114 8.10 -5.13 6.00
N GLY A 115 9.12 -5.00 5.14
CA GLY A 115 9.05 -5.01 3.66
C GLY A 115 8.54 -6.29 2.96
N THR A 116 7.72 -7.11 3.62
CA THR A 116 7.01 -8.26 3.05
C THR A 116 5.71 -7.88 2.33
N ARG A 117 5.19 -6.66 2.54
CA ARG A 117 4.10 -6.08 1.77
C ARG A 117 4.51 -4.75 1.12
N VAL A 118 4.04 -4.54 -0.10
CA VAL A 118 4.13 -3.26 -0.79
C VAL A 118 2.74 -2.66 -0.88
N VAL A 119 2.57 -1.41 -0.43
CA VAL A 119 1.31 -0.68 -0.57
C VAL A 119 1.26 -0.09 -1.97
N LEU A 120 0.30 -0.54 -2.77
CA LEU A 120 0.05 -0.02 -4.12
C LEU A 120 -0.97 1.13 -4.10
N TRP A 121 -1.92 1.09 -3.16
CA TRP A 121 -2.93 2.15 -2.98
C TRP A 121 -3.23 2.39 -1.48
N PRO A 122 -3.33 3.66 -1.03
CA PRO A 122 -3.03 4.88 -1.79
C PRO A 122 -1.54 4.97 -2.14
N ALA A 123 -1.23 5.59 -3.29
CA ALA A 123 0.15 5.88 -3.66
C ALA A 123 0.78 6.85 -2.63
N LYS A 124 2.05 6.63 -2.28
CA LYS A 124 2.80 7.50 -1.36
C LYS A 124 3.50 8.62 -2.09
#